data_AF-A0A4Q6XWR0-F1
#
_entry.id   AF-A0A4Q6XWR0-F1
#
_cell.length_a   1.000
_cell.length_b   1.000
_cell.length_c   1.000
_cell.angle_alpha   90.00
_cell.angle_beta   90.00
_cell.angle_gamma   90.00
#
_symmetry.space_group_name_H-M   'P 1'
#
loop_
_entity.id
_entity.type
_entity.pdbx_description
1 polymer ?
#
loop_
_entity_poly.entity_id
_entity_poly.type
_entity_poly.pdbx_seq_one_letter_code
_entity_poly.pdbx_strand_id
1 'polypeptide(L)'
;MLLWVALARTYGMDGPYAALLNVVACGLPMVVWSVFVDKVHRNPSTGIDWSAAKPLRETYEISLTKLAGLWLTWAGIGVVYGLERFYWEGNYSFAMGCLGIAAPVLFAASIPYVLVLDRYLVEPRDGAWALGAWLMGLDEPISVQAIYAHLRSWAVKGFFLAFMLAIVPPGFGDFIRADTGLVLHDPVALANWLITFMFVIDVAFATVGYILTLRPLDSHIRSANPFAAAWTAALICYPPFVLMADGGVLDYHPGTRGPDGWTIWLGGHPVLLAATGAVLVALTAIYAWATVAFGLRFSNLTHRGILTHGPYRFTRHPAYLSKNLFWFISTLPFLTTGNWVDAVRATGLMAVTAGVYYWRAKTEERHLGMDPDYRAYSEWMARNGAVPRFFGWVAGRRSA
;
A
#
# COMPACT_ATOMS: atom_id res chain seq x y z
N MET A 1 11.92 -13.18 -5.68
CA MET A 1 10.49 -13.53 -5.54
C MET A 1 10.09 -14.70 -6.44
N LEU A 2 10.16 -14.58 -7.77
CA LEU A 2 9.71 -15.66 -8.68
C LEU A 2 10.37 -17.02 -8.41
N LEU A 3 11.68 -17.06 -8.14
CA LEU A 3 12.38 -18.28 -7.74
C LEU A 3 11.83 -18.88 -6.43
N TRP A 4 11.53 -18.04 -5.44
CA TRP A 4 10.93 -18.48 -4.18
C TRP A 4 9.53 -19.04 -4.41
N VAL A 5 8.72 -18.38 -5.22
CA VAL A 5 7.38 -18.84 -5.58
C VAL A 5 7.44 -20.20 -6.28
N ALA A 6 8.38 -20.40 -7.22
CA ALA A 6 8.58 -21.68 -7.89
C ALA A 6 8.96 -22.78 -6.89
N LEU A 7 9.89 -22.51 -5.98
CA LEU A 7 10.27 -23.43 -4.91
C LEU A 7 9.07 -23.78 -4.02
N ALA A 8 8.35 -22.76 -3.54
CA ALA A 8 7.19 -22.93 -2.67
C ALA A 8 6.09 -23.77 -3.34
N ARG A 9 5.85 -23.60 -4.64
CA ARG A 9 4.92 -24.45 -5.39
C ARG A 9 5.40 -25.90 -5.48
N THR A 10 6.67 -26.12 -5.81
CA THR A 10 7.24 -27.47 -5.94
C THR A 10 7.13 -28.29 -4.65
N TYR A 11 7.31 -27.64 -3.50
CA TYR A 11 7.28 -28.31 -2.20
C TYR A 11 5.97 -28.10 -1.42
N GLY A 12 4.94 -27.48 -2.01
CA GLY A 12 3.66 -27.23 -1.35
C GLY A 12 3.76 -26.33 -0.10
N MET A 13 4.70 -25.38 -0.09
CA MET A 13 4.92 -24.46 1.04
C MET A 13 3.92 -23.31 1.01
N ASP A 14 2.67 -23.56 1.41
CA ASP A 14 1.55 -22.61 1.35
C ASP A 14 1.26 -21.89 2.69
N GLY A 15 2.05 -22.20 3.72
CA GLY A 15 1.86 -21.68 5.08
C GLY A 15 2.29 -20.21 5.28
N PRO A 16 1.91 -19.61 6.42
CA PRO A 16 2.14 -18.19 6.69
C PRO A 16 3.61 -17.77 6.74
N TYR A 17 4.50 -18.63 7.25
CA TYR A 17 5.94 -18.34 7.25
C TYR A 17 6.55 -18.38 5.84
N ALA A 18 6.03 -19.23 4.94
CA ALA A 18 6.44 -19.25 3.54
C ALA A 18 5.99 -17.96 2.81
N ALA A 19 4.83 -17.42 3.19
CA ALA A 19 4.36 -16.12 2.73
C ALA A 19 5.23 -14.97 3.23
N LEU A 20 5.68 -14.98 4.48
CA LEU A 20 6.66 -13.99 4.98
C LEU A 20 8.01 -14.11 4.26
N LEU A 21 8.48 -15.32 3.98
CA LEU A 21 9.69 -15.52 3.18
C LEU A 21 9.52 -15.03 1.74
N ASN A 22 8.30 -15.04 1.19
CA ASN A 22 8.00 -14.38 -0.09
C ASN A 22 8.21 -12.85 -0.01
N VAL A 23 7.79 -12.21 1.08
CA VAL A 23 8.05 -10.78 1.33
C VAL A 23 9.56 -10.51 1.41
N VAL A 24 10.33 -11.36 2.09
CA VAL A 24 11.81 -11.26 2.13
C VAL A 24 12.42 -11.45 0.73
N ALA A 25 11.99 -12.48 0.00
CA ALA A 25 12.45 -12.77 -1.36
C ALA A 25 12.04 -11.67 -2.37
N CYS A 26 11.05 -10.85 -2.04
CA CYS A 26 10.67 -9.64 -2.77
C CYS A 26 11.57 -8.47 -2.38
N GLY A 27 11.69 -8.16 -1.08
CA GLY A 27 12.39 -6.97 -0.59
C GLY A 27 13.91 -7.04 -0.69
N LEU A 28 14.53 -8.20 -0.51
CA LEU A 28 15.98 -8.32 -0.51
C LEU A 28 16.62 -7.89 -1.84
N PRO A 29 16.17 -8.36 -3.02
CA PRO A 29 16.67 -7.84 -4.29
C PRO A 29 16.46 -6.33 -4.46
N MET A 30 15.34 -5.79 -3.99
CA MET A 30 15.04 -4.35 -4.06
C MET A 30 16.04 -3.54 -3.23
N VAL A 31 16.35 -4.00 -2.01
CA VAL A 31 17.35 -3.37 -1.13
C VAL A 31 18.74 -3.43 -1.76
N VAL A 32 19.15 -4.61 -2.23
CA VAL A 32 20.46 -4.81 -2.87
C VAL A 32 20.61 -3.88 -4.07
N TRP A 33 19.62 -3.84 -4.97
CA TRP A 33 19.63 -2.94 -6.12
C TRP A 33 19.69 -1.46 -5.70
N SER A 34 18.82 -1.06 -4.76
CA SER A 34 18.73 0.34 -4.30
C SER A 34 20.05 0.82 -3.68
N VAL A 35 20.74 -0.03 -2.92
CA VAL A 35 21.98 0.34 -2.23
C VAL A 35 23.19 0.31 -3.17
N PHE A 36 23.33 -0.76 -3.97
CA PHE A 36 24.56 -0.98 -4.74
C PHE A 36 24.52 -0.42 -6.16
N VAL A 37 23.33 -0.38 -6.79
CA VAL A 37 23.16 0.10 -8.17
C VAL A 37 22.69 1.55 -8.17
N ASP A 38 21.49 1.81 -7.64
CA ASP A 38 20.91 3.16 -7.65
C ASP A 38 21.59 4.09 -6.64
N LYS A 39 22.25 3.50 -5.63
CA LYS A 39 22.96 4.21 -4.55
C LYS A 39 22.08 5.24 -3.85
N VAL A 40 20.81 4.90 -3.63
CA VAL A 40 19.80 5.81 -3.05
C VAL A 40 20.20 6.39 -1.71
N HIS A 41 21.05 5.69 -0.96
CA HIS A 41 21.62 6.16 0.30
C HIS A 41 22.40 7.49 0.15
N ARG A 42 22.86 7.84 -1.06
CA ARG A 42 23.56 9.08 -1.37
C ARG A 42 22.64 10.19 -1.87
N ASN A 43 21.35 9.92 -2.05
CA ASN A 43 20.43 10.93 -2.54
C ASN A 43 20.31 12.06 -1.51
N PRO A 44 20.33 13.34 -1.93
CA PRO A 44 20.12 14.46 -1.03
C PRO A 44 18.78 14.38 -0.27
N SER A 45 17.76 13.77 -0.88
CA SER A 45 16.45 13.57 -0.28
C SER A 45 16.46 12.70 0.98
N THR A 46 17.51 11.92 1.23
CA THR A 46 17.65 11.14 2.47
C THR A 46 17.88 12.02 3.69
N GLY A 47 18.45 13.22 3.49
CA GLY A 47 18.92 14.11 4.56
C GLY A 47 20.18 13.59 5.26
N ILE A 48 20.93 12.70 4.62
CA ILE A 48 22.16 12.11 5.15
C ILE A 48 23.37 12.67 4.42
N ASP A 49 24.33 13.21 5.17
CA ASP A 49 25.66 13.54 4.68
C ASP A 49 26.67 12.53 5.25
N TRP A 50 27.03 11.54 4.44
CA TRP A 50 28.00 10.51 4.81
C TRP A 50 29.43 11.02 4.97
N SER A 51 29.74 12.24 4.52
CA SER A 51 31.07 12.84 4.61
C SER A 51 31.29 13.61 5.92
N ALA A 52 30.21 14.01 6.60
CA ALA A 52 30.25 14.90 7.77
C ALA A 52 29.88 14.16 9.07
N ALA A 53 30.67 13.15 9.45
CA ALA A 53 30.41 12.37 10.66
C ALA A 53 30.62 13.19 11.95
N LYS A 54 29.54 13.49 12.66
CA LYS A 54 29.60 14.14 13.99
C LYS A 54 30.12 13.15 15.05
N PRO A 55 30.91 13.59 16.05
CA PRO A 55 31.26 12.77 17.21
C PRO A 55 30.03 12.25 17.96
N LEU A 56 30.07 11.02 18.46
CA LEU A 56 28.93 10.42 19.16
C LEU A 56 28.47 11.27 20.35
N ARG A 57 29.42 11.83 21.11
CA ARG A 57 29.13 12.71 22.26
C ARG A 57 28.25 13.92 21.92
N GLU A 58 28.29 14.40 20.67
CA GLU A 58 27.52 15.57 20.21
C GLU A 58 26.10 15.20 19.78
N THR A 59 25.84 13.91 19.55
CA THR A 59 24.55 13.40 19.04
C THR A 59 23.87 12.43 19.99
N TYR A 60 24.56 11.99 21.04
CA TYR A 60 24.09 10.99 22.00
C TYR A 60 22.78 11.39 22.68
N GLU A 61 22.69 12.61 23.21
CA GLU A 61 21.46 13.09 23.88
C GLU A 61 20.30 13.16 22.87
N ILE A 62 20.54 13.67 21.66
CA ILE A 62 19.56 13.70 20.58
C ILE A 62 19.06 12.27 20.27
N SER A 63 19.99 11.31 20.15
CA SER A 63 19.67 9.90 19.87
C SER A 63 18.83 9.27 20.98
N LEU A 64 19.18 9.51 22.26
CA LEU A 64 18.41 9.01 23.40
C LEU A 64 16.99 9.60 23.41
N THR A 65 16.86 10.91 23.20
CA THR A 65 15.56 11.57 23.10
C THR A 65 14.73 10.99 21.96
N LYS A 66 15.33 10.73 20.79
CA LYS A 66 14.65 10.04 19.68
C LYS A 66 14.17 8.65 20.05
N LEU A 67 15.01 7.86 20.71
CA LEU A 67 14.66 6.50 21.12
C LEU A 67 13.46 6.53 22.08
N ALA A 68 13.44 7.49 23.02
CA ALA A 68 12.29 7.70 23.90
C ALA A 68 11.01 8.03 23.12
N GLY A 69 11.06 8.97 22.17
CA GLY A 69 9.91 9.30 21.34
C GLY A 69 9.46 8.17 20.41
N LEU A 70 10.40 7.44 19.81
CA LEU A 70 10.14 6.27 18.97
C LEU A 70 9.42 5.17 19.76
N TRP A 71 9.89 4.86 20.97
CA TRP A 71 9.29 3.80 21.79
C TRP A 71 8.01 4.23 22.50
N LEU A 72 7.84 5.51 22.82
CA LEU A 72 6.52 6.06 23.17
C LEU A 72 5.52 5.86 22.04
N THR A 73 5.94 6.06 20.79
CA THR A 73 5.08 5.87 19.62
C THR A 73 4.65 4.40 19.49
N TRP A 74 5.59 3.47 19.59
CA TRP A 74 5.28 2.03 19.55
C TRP A 74 4.42 1.59 20.73
N ALA A 75 4.66 2.12 21.93
CA ALA A 75 3.81 1.85 23.09
C ALA A 75 2.37 2.32 22.84
N GLY A 76 2.18 3.52 22.30
CA GLY A 76 0.86 4.04 21.92
C GLY A 76 0.17 3.16 20.88
N ILE A 77 0.88 2.74 19.83
CA ILE A 77 0.35 1.79 18.84
C ILE A 77 -0.01 0.45 19.49
N GLY A 78 0.82 -0.06 20.40
CA GLY A 78 0.56 -1.30 21.15
C GLY A 78 -0.69 -1.21 22.02
N VAL A 79 -0.95 -0.06 22.66
CA VAL A 79 -2.19 0.19 23.39
C VAL A 79 -3.39 0.15 22.45
N VAL A 80 -3.33 0.79 21.29
CA VAL A 80 -4.42 0.73 20.29
C VAL A 80 -4.69 -0.71 19.88
N TYR A 81 -3.65 -1.48 19.53
CA TYR A 81 -3.81 -2.90 19.19
C TYR A 81 -4.38 -3.73 20.34
N GLY A 82 -4.04 -3.43 21.59
CA GLY A 82 -4.57 -4.12 22.77
C GLY A 82 -6.04 -3.81 23.05
N LEU A 83 -6.48 -2.56 22.81
CA LEU A 83 -7.86 -2.12 23.03
C LEU A 83 -8.81 -2.62 21.93
N GLU A 84 -8.34 -2.67 20.69
CA GLU A 84 -9.14 -3.01 19.53
C GLU A 84 -9.16 -4.53 19.28
N ARG A 85 -10.21 -5.19 19.79
CA ARG A 85 -10.37 -6.66 19.75
C ARG A 85 -10.18 -7.29 18.37
N PHE A 86 -10.57 -6.61 17.30
CA PHE A 86 -10.46 -7.16 15.94
C PHE A 86 -9.01 -7.45 15.52
N TYR A 87 -8.00 -6.83 16.14
CA TYR A 87 -6.60 -7.17 15.87
C TYR A 87 -6.20 -8.56 16.37
N TRP A 88 -7.01 -9.16 17.23
CA TRP A 88 -6.76 -10.48 17.82
C TRP A 88 -7.65 -11.57 17.21
N GLU A 89 -8.36 -11.27 16.13
CA GLU A 89 -9.27 -12.17 15.45
C GLU A 89 -8.81 -12.45 14.01
N GLY A 90 -9.12 -13.65 13.50
CA GLY A 90 -8.79 -14.07 12.14
C GLY A 90 -7.31 -13.86 11.79
N ASN A 91 -7.07 -13.33 10.59
CA ASN A 91 -5.71 -13.13 10.07
C ASN A 91 -4.90 -12.05 10.82
N TYR A 92 -5.56 -11.11 11.52
CA TYR A 92 -4.83 -10.09 12.29
C TYR A 92 -4.10 -10.69 13.50
N SER A 93 -4.60 -11.80 14.06
CA SER A 93 -3.90 -12.51 15.15
C SER A 93 -2.47 -12.91 14.75
N PHE A 94 -2.28 -13.35 13.49
CA PHE A 94 -0.95 -13.65 12.94
C PHE A 94 -0.08 -12.38 12.83
N ALA A 95 -0.67 -11.26 12.37
CA ALA A 95 0.03 -9.99 12.31
C ALA A 95 0.49 -9.52 13.71
N MET A 96 -0.36 -9.64 14.73
CA MET A 96 -0.01 -9.32 16.12
C MET A 96 1.11 -10.23 16.64
N GLY A 97 1.08 -11.53 16.33
CA GLY A 97 2.18 -12.45 16.65
C GLY A 97 3.50 -12.02 16.02
N CYS A 98 3.49 -11.65 14.73
CA CYS A 98 4.69 -11.14 14.04
C CYS A 98 5.24 -9.87 14.71
N LEU A 99 4.36 -8.91 15.02
CA LEU A 99 4.74 -7.65 15.65
C LEU A 99 5.25 -7.86 17.08
N GLY A 100 4.64 -8.76 17.84
CA GLY A 100 5.06 -9.12 19.20
C GLY A 100 6.47 -9.74 19.23
N ILE A 101 6.77 -10.63 18.28
CA ILE A 101 8.11 -11.22 18.13
C ILE A 101 9.12 -10.17 17.63
N ALA A 102 8.73 -9.31 16.68
CA ALA A 102 9.62 -8.31 16.10
C ALA A 102 9.95 -7.16 17.07
N ALA A 103 9.02 -6.78 17.96
CA ALA A 103 9.18 -5.64 18.86
C ALA A 103 10.49 -5.64 19.68
N PRO A 104 10.86 -6.71 20.43
CA PRO A 104 12.12 -6.71 21.19
C PRO A 104 13.35 -6.65 20.28
N VAL A 105 13.31 -7.29 19.11
CA VAL A 105 14.40 -7.24 18.12
C VAL A 105 14.56 -5.83 17.59
N LEU A 106 13.45 -5.16 17.23
CA LEU A 106 13.44 -3.79 16.77
C LEU A 106 13.87 -2.82 17.86
N PHE A 107 13.56 -3.08 19.13
CA PHE A 107 14.05 -2.31 20.28
C PHE A 107 15.57 -2.34 20.31
N ALA A 108 16.15 -3.54 20.38
CA ALA A 108 17.59 -3.71 20.42
C ALA A 108 18.27 -3.12 19.17
N ALA A 109 17.71 -3.35 17.97
CA ALA A 109 18.28 -2.88 16.71
C ALA A 109 18.15 -1.36 16.52
N SER A 110 17.12 -0.72 17.08
CA SER A 110 16.91 0.72 16.96
C SER A 110 18.02 1.53 17.65
N ILE A 111 18.61 1.01 18.74
CA ILE A 111 19.65 1.68 19.51
C ILE A 111 20.90 1.97 18.66
N PRO A 112 21.62 0.97 18.12
CA PRO A 112 22.78 1.23 17.28
C PRO A 112 22.38 1.96 15.98
N TYR A 113 21.20 1.68 15.43
CA TYR A 113 20.72 2.35 14.22
C TYR A 113 20.60 3.87 14.40
N VAL A 114 19.92 4.33 15.44
CA VAL A 114 19.72 5.76 15.71
C VAL A 114 21.04 6.43 16.08
N LEU A 115 21.82 5.82 17.00
CA LEU A 115 23.12 6.36 17.44
C LEU A 115 24.12 6.53 16.28
N VAL A 116 24.13 5.61 15.32
CA VAL A 116 25.00 5.72 14.15
C VAL A 116 24.44 6.74 13.16
N LEU A 117 23.14 6.67 12.85
CA LEU A 117 22.54 7.50 11.80
C LEU A 117 22.54 8.99 12.15
N ASP A 118 22.24 9.35 13.40
CA ASP A 118 22.19 10.76 13.85
C ASP A 118 23.51 11.50 13.68
N ARG A 119 24.64 10.77 13.63
CA ARG A 119 25.96 11.33 13.34
C ARG A 119 26.09 11.88 11.92
N TYR A 120 25.28 11.39 10.99
CA TYR A 120 25.33 11.75 9.57
C TYR A 120 24.09 12.52 9.10
N LEU A 121 23.05 12.64 9.94
CA LEU A 121 21.88 13.44 9.57
C LEU A 121 22.22 14.94 9.56
N VAL A 122 21.82 15.61 8.50
CA VAL A 122 21.91 17.08 8.36
C VAL A 122 21.09 17.72 9.48
N GLU A 123 19.82 17.33 9.61
CA GLU A 123 18.91 17.73 10.68
C GLU A 123 18.53 16.51 11.53
N PRO A 124 19.28 16.22 12.61
CA PRO A 124 18.97 15.08 13.46
C PRO A 124 17.72 15.33 14.32
N ARG A 125 17.29 16.56 14.61
CA ARG A 125 16.10 16.80 15.47
C ARG A 125 14.79 16.65 14.70
N ASP A 126 14.40 15.41 14.42
CA ASP A 126 13.17 15.05 13.69
C ASP A 126 11.93 14.91 14.60
N GLY A 127 10.81 14.44 14.03
CA GLY A 127 9.56 14.26 14.77
C GLY A 127 9.63 13.23 15.92
N ALA A 128 10.51 12.23 15.82
CA ALA A 128 10.74 11.29 16.93
C ALA A 128 11.47 11.99 18.08
N TRP A 129 12.44 12.85 17.74
CA TRP A 129 13.10 13.70 18.72
C TRP A 129 12.10 14.67 19.38
N ALA A 130 11.26 15.35 18.60
CA ALA A 130 10.29 16.31 19.14
C ALA A 130 9.30 15.66 20.12
N LEU A 131 8.82 14.45 19.81
CA LEU A 131 7.94 13.69 20.70
C LEU A 131 8.68 13.23 21.96
N GLY A 132 9.93 12.79 21.84
CA GLY A 132 10.76 12.40 22.98
C GLY A 132 11.12 13.58 23.88
N ALA A 133 11.43 14.74 23.30
CA ALA A 133 11.74 15.97 24.03
C ALA A 133 10.53 16.42 24.86
N TRP A 134 9.33 16.33 24.27
CA TRP A 134 8.07 16.56 24.98
C TRP A 134 7.84 15.56 26.12
N LEU A 135 8.07 14.26 25.88
CA LEU A 135 7.93 13.23 26.92
C LEU A 135 8.89 13.45 28.10
N MET A 136 10.12 13.85 27.80
CA MET A 136 11.17 14.06 28.81
C MET A 136 11.10 15.43 29.49
N GLY A 137 10.23 16.34 29.02
CA GLY A 137 10.09 17.68 29.58
C GLY A 137 11.34 18.56 29.39
N LEU A 138 12.01 18.45 28.24
CA LEU A 138 13.21 19.24 27.96
C LEU A 138 12.87 20.73 27.83
N ASP A 139 13.73 21.58 28.41
CA ASP A 139 13.62 23.05 28.33
C ASP A 139 14.23 23.57 27.02
N GLU A 140 13.71 23.11 25.90
CA GLU A 140 14.12 23.51 24.55
C GLU A 140 12.89 23.84 23.68
N PRO A 141 13.03 24.64 22.61
CA PRO A 141 11.94 24.86 21.67
C PRO A 141 11.49 23.56 20.97
N ILE A 142 10.32 23.06 21.35
CA ILE A 142 9.73 21.84 20.77
C ILE A 142 8.66 22.22 19.73
N SER A 143 8.85 21.75 18.49
CA SER A 143 7.86 21.93 17.43
C SER A 143 6.68 20.98 17.60
N VAL A 144 5.54 21.52 18.05
CA VAL A 144 4.28 20.77 18.13
C VAL A 144 3.85 20.23 16.76
N GLN A 145 4.12 20.97 15.68
CA GLN A 145 3.81 20.53 14.32
C GLN A 145 4.65 19.30 13.91
N ALA A 146 5.90 19.20 14.36
CA ALA A 146 6.72 18.01 14.13
C ALA A 146 6.16 16.79 14.87
N ILE A 147 5.63 16.97 16.09
CA ILE A 147 4.93 15.91 16.84
C ILE A 147 3.69 15.44 16.06
N TYR A 148 2.84 16.36 15.61
CA TYR A 148 1.65 15.97 14.84
C TYR A 148 1.98 15.32 13.49
N ALA A 149 3.03 15.75 12.80
CA ALA A 149 3.49 15.11 11.58
C ALA A 149 4.02 13.69 11.83
N HIS A 150 4.76 13.51 12.92
CA HIS A 150 5.25 12.20 13.37
C HIS A 150 4.09 11.25 13.70
N LEU A 151 3.19 11.67 14.59
CA LEU A 151 2.04 10.85 15.00
C LEU A 151 1.17 10.44 13.81
N ARG A 152 0.89 11.36 12.86
CA ARG A 152 0.15 11.02 11.62
C ARG A 152 0.88 9.98 10.78
N SER A 153 2.20 10.14 10.59
CA SER A 153 3.01 9.21 9.80
C SER A 153 3.04 7.81 10.43
N TRP A 154 3.12 7.74 11.75
CA TRP A 154 3.09 6.49 12.51
C TRP A 154 1.71 5.88 12.62
N ALA A 155 0.63 6.67 12.65
CA ALA A 155 -0.73 6.18 12.54
C ALA A 155 -0.98 5.47 11.20
N VAL A 156 -0.48 6.03 10.09
CA VAL A 156 -0.51 5.35 8.78
C VAL A 156 0.24 4.02 8.86
N LYS A 157 1.48 4.05 9.39
CA LYS A 157 2.32 2.85 9.44
C LYS A 157 1.73 1.77 10.33
N GLY A 158 1.23 2.11 11.52
CA GLY A 158 0.56 1.18 12.43
C GLY A 158 -0.62 0.52 11.75
N PHE A 159 -1.58 1.31 11.28
CA PHE A 159 -2.80 0.79 10.65
C PHE A 159 -2.50 -0.15 9.46
N PHE A 160 -1.69 0.32 8.50
CA PHE A 160 -1.47 -0.44 7.27
C PHE A 160 -0.46 -1.58 7.39
N LEU A 161 0.54 -1.49 8.26
CA LEU A 161 1.49 -2.60 8.44
C LEU A 161 0.79 -3.82 9.03
N ALA A 162 -0.06 -3.63 10.04
CA ALA A 162 -0.84 -4.73 10.62
C ALA A 162 -1.77 -5.36 9.57
N PHE A 163 -2.45 -4.53 8.76
CA PHE A 163 -3.29 -5.01 7.66
C PHE A 163 -2.49 -5.80 6.62
N MET A 164 -1.34 -5.30 6.18
CA MET A 164 -0.49 -5.97 5.20
C MET A 164 0.00 -7.34 5.69
N LEU A 165 0.46 -7.41 6.95
CA LEU A 165 0.87 -8.68 7.56
C LEU A 165 -0.29 -9.68 7.68
N ALA A 166 -1.52 -9.20 7.90
CA ALA A 166 -2.70 -10.06 7.96
C ALA A 166 -3.07 -10.65 6.59
N ILE A 167 -2.93 -9.90 5.49
CA ILE A 167 -3.37 -10.35 4.16
C ILE A 167 -2.30 -11.08 3.35
N VAL A 168 -1.02 -10.98 3.72
CA VAL A 168 0.08 -11.70 3.04
C VAL A 168 -0.14 -13.23 3.03
N PRO A 169 -0.41 -13.90 4.17
CA PRO A 169 -0.57 -15.35 4.20
C PRO A 169 -1.71 -15.93 3.34
N PRO A 170 -2.96 -15.46 3.43
CA PRO A 170 -4.06 -16.10 2.72
C PRO A 170 -3.87 -16.06 1.20
N GLY A 171 -3.56 -14.89 0.63
CA GLY A 171 -3.37 -14.76 -0.82
C GLY A 171 -2.19 -15.56 -1.35
N PHE A 172 -1.08 -15.64 -0.59
CA PHE A 172 0.05 -16.48 -0.96
C PHE A 172 -0.32 -17.96 -0.94
N GLY A 173 -0.97 -18.42 0.13
CA GLY A 173 -1.39 -19.82 0.25
C GLY A 173 -2.37 -20.23 -0.84
N ASP A 174 -3.35 -19.39 -1.16
CA ASP A 174 -4.33 -19.64 -2.22
C ASP A 174 -3.67 -19.77 -3.59
N PHE A 175 -2.68 -18.90 -3.87
CA PHE A 175 -1.89 -19.02 -5.08
C PHE A 175 -1.15 -20.35 -5.13
N ILE A 176 -0.42 -20.72 -4.07
CA ILE A 176 0.41 -21.93 -4.03
C ILE A 176 -0.44 -23.21 -4.16
N ARG A 177 -1.59 -23.29 -3.48
CA ARG A 177 -2.50 -24.44 -3.50
C ARG A 177 -3.23 -24.68 -4.81
N ALA A 178 -3.24 -23.71 -5.71
CA ALA A 178 -3.98 -23.83 -6.97
C ALA A 178 -3.56 -25.04 -7.80
N ASP A 179 -4.55 -25.81 -8.25
CA ASP A 179 -4.36 -27.03 -9.04
C ASP A 179 -3.86 -26.70 -10.46
N THR A 180 -2.62 -27.07 -10.75
CA THR A 180 -1.99 -26.83 -12.06
C THR A 180 -2.62 -27.64 -13.18
N GLY A 181 -3.20 -28.81 -12.87
CA GLY A 181 -3.91 -29.63 -13.85
C GLY A 181 -5.17 -28.90 -14.36
N LEU A 182 -5.91 -28.27 -13.46
CA LEU A 182 -7.08 -27.47 -13.81
C LEU A 182 -6.70 -26.16 -14.53
N VAL A 183 -5.72 -25.42 -13.97
CA VAL A 183 -5.30 -24.10 -14.46
C VAL A 183 -4.81 -24.12 -15.91
N LEU A 184 -4.20 -25.21 -16.38
CA LEU A 184 -3.69 -25.30 -17.75
C LEU A 184 -4.76 -25.63 -18.80
N HIS A 185 -5.94 -26.09 -18.37
CA HIS A 185 -6.99 -26.58 -19.26
C HIS A 185 -8.32 -25.81 -19.17
N ASP A 186 -8.47 -24.92 -18.18
CA ASP A 186 -9.64 -24.05 -18.04
C ASP A 186 -9.21 -22.57 -18.07
N PRO A 187 -9.63 -21.78 -19.08
CA PRO A 187 -9.28 -20.37 -19.18
C PRO A 187 -9.79 -19.53 -18.00
N VAL A 188 -10.88 -19.93 -17.34
CA VAL A 188 -11.40 -19.24 -16.15
C VAL A 188 -10.49 -19.52 -14.96
N ALA A 189 -10.16 -20.79 -14.71
CA ALA A 189 -9.21 -21.17 -13.67
C ALA A 189 -7.84 -20.49 -13.89
N LEU A 190 -7.37 -20.41 -15.13
CA LEU A 190 -6.14 -19.69 -15.50
C LEU A 190 -6.22 -18.21 -15.17
N ALA A 191 -7.31 -17.54 -15.57
CA ALA A 191 -7.50 -16.13 -15.31
C ALA A 191 -7.50 -15.84 -13.80
N ASN A 192 -8.27 -16.60 -13.02
CA ASN A 192 -8.35 -16.45 -11.57
C ASN A 192 -6.99 -16.71 -10.91
N TRP A 193 -6.25 -17.73 -11.35
CA TRP A 193 -4.92 -18.02 -10.83
C TRP A 193 -3.92 -16.87 -11.09
N LEU A 194 -3.94 -16.31 -12.31
CA LEU A 194 -3.11 -15.16 -12.68
C LEU A 194 -3.51 -13.88 -11.90
N ILE A 195 -4.82 -13.67 -11.69
CA ILE A 195 -5.34 -12.58 -10.85
C ILE A 195 -4.82 -12.71 -9.42
N THR A 196 -4.95 -13.88 -8.81
CA THR A 196 -4.42 -14.14 -7.46
C THR A 196 -2.92 -13.90 -7.42
N PHE A 197 -2.18 -14.31 -8.46
CA PHE A 197 -0.75 -14.04 -8.54
C PHE A 197 -0.43 -12.55 -8.53
N MET A 198 -1.15 -11.73 -9.31
CA MET A 198 -0.96 -10.28 -9.31
C MET A 198 -1.21 -9.67 -7.92
N PHE A 199 -2.20 -10.17 -7.17
CA PHE A 199 -2.41 -9.74 -5.77
C PHE A 199 -1.28 -10.19 -4.84
N VAL A 200 -0.72 -11.39 -5.00
CA VAL A 200 0.46 -11.83 -4.24
C VAL A 200 1.65 -10.89 -4.48
N ILE A 201 1.87 -10.47 -5.73
CA ILE A 201 2.91 -9.49 -6.07
C ILE A 201 2.61 -8.14 -5.40
N ASP A 202 1.40 -7.61 -5.59
CA ASP A 202 0.97 -6.32 -5.02
C ASP A 202 1.18 -6.27 -3.51
N VAL A 203 0.64 -7.27 -2.80
CA VAL A 203 0.69 -7.35 -1.35
C VAL A 203 2.12 -7.54 -0.85
N ALA A 204 2.95 -8.34 -1.53
CA ALA A 204 4.35 -8.50 -1.14
C ALA A 204 5.12 -7.17 -1.25
N PHE A 205 5.01 -6.46 -2.37
CA PHE A 205 5.66 -5.16 -2.57
C PHE A 205 5.14 -4.12 -1.58
N ALA A 206 3.82 -4.05 -1.37
CA ALA A 206 3.22 -3.15 -0.40
C ALA A 206 3.73 -3.41 1.02
N THR A 207 3.78 -4.68 1.45
CA THR A 207 4.30 -5.07 2.76
C THR A 207 5.75 -4.64 2.93
N VAL A 208 6.60 -4.87 1.91
CA VAL A 208 7.99 -4.41 1.91
C VAL A 208 8.07 -2.90 2.11
N GLY A 209 7.26 -2.10 1.40
CA GLY A 209 7.23 -0.63 1.52
C GLY A 209 6.88 -0.13 2.93
N TYR A 210 5.98 -0.82 3.64
CA TYR A 210 5.67 -0.50 5.03
C TYR A 210 6.76 -0.93 6.01
N ILE A 211 7.38 -2.10 5.81
CA ILE A 211 8.47 -2.57 6.67
C ILE A 211 9.72 -1.69 6.51
N LEU A 212 10.16 -1.49 5.27
CA LEU A 212 11.41 -0.80 4.93
C LEU A 212 11.22 0.70 4.75
N THR A 213 10.61 1.36 5.75
CA THR A 213 10.50 2.83 5.80
C THR A 213 11.76 3.41 6.44
N LEU A 214 12.88 3.45 5.71
CA LEU A 214 14.22 3.78 6.23
C LEU A 214 14.86 4.92 5.42
N ARG A 215 15.47 5.90 6.11
CA ARG A 215 16.16 7.02 5.45
C ARG A 215 17.29 6.58 4.51
N PRO A 216 18.19 5.63 4.87
CA PRO A 216 19.23 5.16 3.96
C PRO A 216 18.73 4.48 2.69
N LEU A 217 17.46 4.07 2.64
CA LEU A 217 16.83 3.51 1.44
C LEU A 217 16.02 4.55 0.66
N ASP A 218 16.07 5.83 1.05
CA ASP A 218 15.26 6.92 0.49
C ASP A 218 13.75 6.60 0.43
N SER A 219 13.30 5.78 1.36
CA SER A 219 11.93 5.23 1.42
C SER A 219 11.12 5.73 2.63
N HIS A 220 11.71 6.65 3.40
CA HIS A 220 11.08 7.25 4.56
C HIS A 220 9.85 8.08 4.18
N ILE A 221 8.92 8.23 5.13
CA ILE A 221 7.78 9.12 4.98
C ILE A 221 8.28 10.56 5.03
N ARG A 222 8.12 11.31 3.95
CA ARG A 222 8.42 12.75 3.90
C ARG A 222 7.29 13.56 4.52
N SER A 223 6.04 13.15 4.25
CA SER A 223 4.87 13.64 4.97
C SER A 223 3.70 12.66 4.88
N ALA A 224 2.82 12.69 5.88
CA ALA A 224 1.52 12.01 5.85
C ALA A 224 0.39 13.02 5.60
N ASN A 225 -0.69 12.56 4.97
CA ASN A 225 -1.78 13.42 4.54
C ASN A 225 -2.44 14.11 5.75
N PRO A 226 -2.47 15.46 5.80
CA PRO A 226 -3.05 16.20 6.92
C PRO A 226 -4.58 16.24 6.91
N PHE A 227 -5.24 15.90 5.80
CA PHE A 227 -6.66 16.16 5.64
C PHE A 227 -7.51 15.01 6.16
N ALA A 228 -8.40 15.27 7.11
CA ALA A 228 -9.36 14.28 7.63
C ALA A 228 -10.15 13.60 6.51
N ALA A 229 -10.57 14.35 5.48
CA ALA A 229 -11.24 13.81 4.30
C ALA A 229 -10.44 12.70 3.58
N ALA A 230 -9.10 12.81 3.54
CA ALA A 230 -8.25 11.78 2.95
C ALA A 230 -8.25 10.49 3.79
N TRP A 231 -8.17 10.64 5.11
CA TRP A 231 -8.24 9.52 6.04
C TRP A 231 -9.60 8.82 5.94
N THR A 232 -10.71 9.56 5.94
CA THR A 232 -12.05 8.98 5.76
C THR A 232 -12.17 8.21 4.45
N ALA A 233 -11.78 8.82 3.32
CA ALA A 233 -11.83 8.17 2.02
C ALA A 233 -10.95 6.91 1.95
N ALA A 234 -9.82 6.89 2.66
CA ALA A 234 -8.97 5.70 2.75
C ALA A 234 -9.60 4.62 3.64
N LEU A 235 -10.04 4.95 4.85
CA LEU A 235 -10.57 3.99 5.82
C LEU A 235 -11.81 3.25 5.28
N ILE A 236 -12.68 3.93 4.54
CA ILE A 236 -13.83 3.30 3.84
C ILE A 236 -13.40 2.13 2.93
N CYS A 237 -12.14 2.10 2.47
CA CYS A 237 -11.62 1.09 1.55
C CYS A 237 -10.80 -0.02 2.24
N TYR A 238 -10.60 0.00 3.56
CA TYR A 238 -9.73 -0.95 4.26
C TYR A 238 -10.38 -1.53 5.53
N PRO A 239 -10.23 -2.84 5.78
CA PRO A 239 -10.67 -3.44 7.05
C PRO A 239 -10.03 -2.76 8.26
N PRO A 240 -10.75 -2.67 9.40
CA PRO A 240 -12.13 -3.16 9.62
C PRO A 240 -13.23 -2.20 9.13
N PHE A 241 -12.87 -1.03 8.58
CA PHE A 241 -13.82 0.04 8.22
C PHE A 241 -14.33 -0.05 6.78
N VAL A 242 -13.97 -1.12 6.06
CA VAL A 242 -14.33 -1.29 4.65
C VAL A 242 -15.85 -1.36 4.50
N LEU A 243 -16.43 -0.42 3.76
CA LEU A 243 -17.89 -0.33 3.67
C LEU A 243 -18.48 -1.15 2.52
N MET A 244 -17.67 -1.50 1.52
CA MET A 244 -18.10 -2.29 0.35
C MET A 244 -17.70 -3.77 0.43
N ALA A 245 -17.28 -4.25 1.59
CA ALA A 245 -17.12 -5.69 1.83
C ALA A 245 -18.48 -6.35 2.07
N ASP A 246 -18.51 -7.68 2.04
CA ASP A 246 -19.73 -8.48 2.27
C ASP A 246 -20.45 -8.05 3.56
N GLY A 247 -21.73 -7.72 3.44
CA GLY A 247 -22.57 -7.25 4.56
C GLY A 247 -22.36 -5.78 4.95
N GLY A 248 -21.46 -5.06 4.26
CA GLY A 248 -21.25 -3.63 4.45
C GLY A 248 -22.36 -2.76 3.85
N VAL A 249 -22.43 -1.50 4.28
CA VAL A 249 -23.48 -0.55 3.81
C VAL A 249 -23.34 -0.15 2.34
N LEU A 250 -22.16 -0.32 1.74
CA LEU A 250 -21.89 -0.13 0.32
C LEU A 250 -21.69 -1.46 -0.42
N ASP A 251 -22.10 -2.58 0.19
CA ASP A 251 -22.02 -3.90 -0.43
C ASP A 251 -22.94 -3.99 -1.65
N TYR A 252 -22.32 -4.13 -2.83
CA TYR A 252 -23.01 -4.20 -4.11
C TYR A 252 -23.25 -5.64 -4.58
N HIS A 253 -22.85 -6.67 -3.82
CA HIS A 253 -23.00 -8.07 -4.20
C HIS A 253 -24.42 -8.64 -4.04
N PRO A 254 -25.25 -8.23 -3.05
CA PRO A 254 -26.60 -8.76 -2.89
C PRO A 254 -27.44 -8.59 -4.17
N GLY A 255 -28.12 -9.67 -4.58
CA GLY A 255 -28.90 -9.70 -5.82
C GLY A 255 -28.06 -9.82 -7.10
N THR A 256 -26.75 -10.04 -7.01
CA THR A 256 -25.85 -10.34 -8.13
C THR A 256 -25.33 -11.79 -8.03
N ARG A 257 -24.29 -12.14 -8.80
CA ARG A 257 -23.54 -13.40 -8.69
C ARG A 257 -22.22 -13.25 -7.89
N GLY A 258 -22.04 -12.14 -7.18
CA GLY A 258 -20.86 -11.89 -6.35
C GLY A 258 -19.65 -11.35 -7.12
N PRO A 259 -18.46 -11.35 -6.50
CA PRO A 259 -17.26 -10.73 -7.07
C PRO A 259 -16.77 -11.43 -8.36
N ASP A 260 -17.09 -12.71 -8.54
CA ASP A 260 -16.74 -13.54 -9.71
C ASP A 260 -17.93 -13.81 -10.65
N GLY A 261 -18.94 -12.92 -10.61
CA GLY A 261 -20.18 -13.10 -11.36
C GLY A 261 -20.00 -13.31 -12.86
N TRP A 262 -18.96 -12.74 -13.46
CA TRP A 262 -18.60 -12.90 -14.87
C TRP A 262 -18.47 -14.38 -15.30
N THR A 263 -17.97 -15.25 -14.42
CA THR A 263 -17.78 -16.69 -14.70
C THR A 263 -19.11 -17.40 -14.92
N ILE A 264 -20.15 -16.93 -14.24
CA ILE A 264 -21.49 -17.53 -14.26
C ILE A 264 -22.33 -16.89 -15.35
N TRP A 265 -22.33 -15.55 -15.45
CA TRP A 265 -23.13 -14.82 -16.45
C TRP A 265 -22.72 -15.14 -17.88
N LEU A 266 -21.42 -15.38 -18.09
CA LEU A 266 -20.88 -15.76 -19.39
C LEU A 266 -20.74 -17.28 -19.55
N GLY A 267 -21.34 -18.06 -18.63
CA GLY A 267 -21.32 -19.52 -18.67
C GLY A 267 -21.83 -20.06 -20.01
N GLY A 268 -21.15 -21.06 -20.54
CA GLY A 268 -21.46 -21.64 -21.87
C GLY A 268 -20.88 -20.86 -23.06
N HIS A 269 -20.24 -19.70 -22.84
CA HIS A 269 -19.59 -18.90 -23.89
C HIS A 269 -18.06 -18.85 -23.69
N PRO A 270 -17.32 -19.91 -24.09
CA PRO A 270 -15.89 -20.05 -23.76
C PRO A 270 -15.00 -18.91 -24.31
N VAL A 271 -15.33 -18.37 -25.49
CA VAL A 271 -14.58 -17.24 -26.06
C VAL A 271 -14.78 -15.96 -25.23
N LEU A 272 -16.01 -15.69 -24.79
CA LEU A 272 -16.31 -14.52 -23.95
C LEU A 272 -15.68 -14.64 -22.56
N LEU A 273 -15.69 -15.84 -21.98
CA LEU A 273 -15.00 -16.14 -20.73
C LEU A 273 -13.49 -15.90 -20.86
N ALA A 274 -12.85 -16.45 -21.89
CA ALA A 274 -11.42 -16.25 -22.09
C ALA A 274 -11.05 -14.78 -22.33
N ALA A 275 -11.83 -14.07 -23.15
CA ALA A 275 -11.62 -12.64 -23.42
C ALA A 275 -11.81 -11.78 -22.17
N THR A 276 -12.86 -12.04 -21.38
CA THR A 276 -13.14 -11.31 -20.14
C THR A 276 -12.07 -11.60 -19.09
N GLY A 277 -11.67 -12.86 -18.93
CA GLY A 277 -10.57 -13.27 -18.06
C GLY A 277 -9.26 -12.57 -18.45
N ALA A 278 -8.93 -12.48 -19.73
CA ALA A 278 -7.74 -11.77 -20.20
C ALA A 278 -7.79 -10.26 -19.86
N VAL A 279 -8.96 -9.62 -19.99
CA VAL A 279 -9.14 -8.22 -19.57
C VAL A 279 -8.94 -8.06 -18.06
N LEU A 280 -9.55 -8.94 -17.25
CA LEU A 280 -9.41 -8.91 -15.79
C LEU A 280 -7.95 -9.11 -15.35
N VAL A 281 -7.23 -10.05 -15.97
CA VAL A 281 -5.79 -10.25 -15.74
C VAL A 281 -4.98 -9.01 -16.13
N ALA A 282 -5.29 -8.38 -17.28
CA ALA A 282 -4.60 -7.16 -17.69
C ALA A 282 -4.84 -6.00 -16.70
N LEU A 283 -6.07 -5.87 -16.18
CA LEU A 283 -6.41 -4.84 -15.19
C LEU A 283 -5.67 -5.08 -13.87
N THR A 284 -5.63 -6.31 -13.37
CA THR A 284 -4.87 -6.63 -12.14
C THR A 284 -3.36 -6.53 -12.34
N ALA A 285 -2.85 -6.82 -13.54
CA ALA A 285 -1.45 -6.58 -13.87
C ALA A 285 -1.10 -5.08 -13.86
N ILE A 286 -1.96 -4.20 -14.38
CA ILE A 286 -1.77 -2.74 -14.28
C ILE A 286 -1.82 -2.29 -12.81
N TYR A 287 -2.75 -2.84 -12.03
CA TYR A 287 -2.86 -2.56 -10.61
C TYR A 287 -1.58 -2.97 -9.85
N ALA A 288 -1.08 -4.19 -10.03
CA ALA A 288 0.17 -4.65 -9.42
C ALA A 288 1.39 -3.86 -9.94
N TRP A 289 1.42 -3.53 -11.24
CA TRP A 289 2.50 -2.72 -11.83
C TRP A 289 2.60 -1.33 -11.19
N ALA A 290 1.47 -0.73 -10.80
CA ALA A 290 1.44 0.55 -10.10
C ALA A 290 2.15 0.48 -8.73
N THR A 291 1.99 -0.63 -8.01
CA THR A 291 2.66 -0.89 -6.73
C THR A 291 4.12 -1.26 -6.92
N VAL A 292 4.44 -2.11 -7.89
CA VAL A 292 5.82 -2.47 -8.25
C VAL A 292 6.63 -1.23 -8.63
N ALA A 293 6.04 -0.30 -9.37
CA ALA A 293 6.70 0.95 -9.75
C ALA A 293 7.11 1.79 -8.54
N PHE A 294 6.28 1.84 -7.49
CA PHE A 294 6.61 2.50 -6.23
C PHE A 294 7.75 1.79 -5.48
N GLY A 295 7.80 0.46 -5.55
CA GLY A 295 8.82 -0.35 -4.88
C GLY A 295 8.87 -0.09 -3.37
N LEU A 296 10.06 0.17 -2.84
CA LEU A 296 10.27 0.46 -1.41
C LEU A 296 9.50 1.69 -0.91
N ARG A 297 9.05 2.57 -1.83
CA ARG A 297 8.37 3.82 -1.52
C ARG A 297 6.84 3.67 -1.48
N PHE A 298 6.30 2.48 -1.72
CA PHE A 298 4.86 2.28 -1.67
C PHE A 298 4.31 2.53 -0.27
N SER A 299 3.27 3.37 -0.17
CA SER A 299 2.49 3.57 1.05
C SER A 299 1.23 4.37 0.75
N ASN A 300 0.15 4.09 1.47
CA ASN A 300 -1.08 4.86 1.44
C ASN A 300 -0.92 6.16 2.24
N LEU A 301 -1.68 7.20 1.88
CA LEU A 301 -1.78 8.46 2.64
C LEU A 301 -0.44 9.19 2.89
N THR A 302 0.64 8.84 2.18
CA THR A 302 1.95 9.45 2.42
C THR A 302 2.59 9.96 1.13
N HIS A 303 3.41 10.98 1.29
CA HIS A 303 4.34 11.43 0.27
C HIS A 303 5.70 10.80 0.55
N ARG A 304 6.17 9.96 -0.38
CA ARG A 304 7.49 9.29 -0.35
C ARG A 304 8.27 9.47 -1.64
N GLY A 305 8.03 10.59 -2.33
CA GLY A 305 8.54 10.86 -3.68
C GLY A 305 7.46 10.68 -4.75
N ILE A 306 7.62 11.44 -5.84
CA ILE A 306 6.68 11.48 -6.96
C ILE A 306 7.17 10.56 -8.07
N LEU A 307 6.27 9.73 -8.60
CA LEU A 307 6.55 8.86 -9.74
C LEU A 307 5.90 9.41 -11.01
N THR A 308 6.68 9.46 -12.08
CA THR A 308 6.26 9.97 -13.39
C THR A 308 6.43 8.94 -14.52
N HIS A 309 6.93 7.74 -14.19
CA HIS A 309 7.23 6.66 -15.13
C HIS A 309 6.40 5.40 -14.84
N GLY A 310 6.61 4.35 -15.64
CA GLY A 310 5.83 3.12 -15.51
C GLY A 310 4.36 3.36 -15.87
N PRO A 311 3.39 2.87 -15.08
CA PRO A 311 1.97 3.10 -15.36
C PRO A 311 1.54 4.56 -15.11
N TYR A 312 2.30 5.30 -14.30
CA TYR A 312 2.02 6.70 -13.97
C TYR A 312 2.23 7.66 -15.16
N ARG A 313 2.82 7.21 -16.28
CA ARG A 313 2.87 8.04 -17.51
C ARG A 313 1.51 8.18 -18.20
N PHE A 314 0.57 7.27 -17.94
CA PHE A 314 -0.73 7.21 -18.65
C PHE A 314 -1.86 7.87 -17.88
N THR A 315 -1.81 7.78 -16.55
CA THR A 315 -2.78 8.36 -15.61
C THR A 315 -2.13 8.58 -14.25
N ARG A 316 -2.64 9.54 -13.46
CA ARG A 316 -2.18 9.79 -12.08
C ARG A 316 -2.46 8.63 -11.13
N HIS A 317 -3.52 7.87 -11.39
CA HIS A 317 -4.04 6.84 -10.48
C HIS A 317 -4.32 5.53 -11.21
N PRO A 318 -3.28 4.85 -11.75
CA PRO A 318 -3.47 3.62 -12.53
C PRO A 318 -4.09 2.51 -11.68
N ALA A 319 -3.66 2.36 -10.42
CA ALA A 319 -4.23 1.38 -9.50
C ALA A 319 -5.74 1.60 -9.28
N TYR A 320 -6.17 2.83 -8.97
CA TYR A 320 -7.58 3.11 -8.71
C TYR A 320 -8.44 2.92 -9.96
N LEU A 321 -7.96 3.33 -11.13
CA LEU A 321 -8.69 3.14 -12.38
C LEU A 321 -8.88 1.65 -12.69
N SER A 322 -7.78 0.88 -12.69
CA SER A 322 -7.84 -0.54 -13.01
C SER A 322 -8.68 -1.33 -12.01
N LYS A 323 -8.60 -1.00 -10.72
CA LYS A 323 -9.38 -1.66 -9.67
C LYS A 323 -10.89 -1.46 -9.83
N ASN A 324 -11.31 -0.23 -10.15
CA ASN A 324 -12.74 0.05 -10.38
C ASN A 324 -13.27 -0.64 -11.63
N LEU A 325 -12.49 -0.64 -12.72
CA LEU A 325 -12.84 -1.38 -13.94
C LEU A 325 -12.91 -2.89 -13.68
N PHE A 326 -11.95 -3.41 -12.90
CA PHE A 326 -11.92 -4.83 -12.52
C PHE A 326 -13.21 -5.22 -11.81
N TRP A 327 -13.60 -4.51 -10.73
CA TRP A 327 -14.82 -4.83 -9.99
C TRP A 327 -16.08 -4.67 -10.83
N PHE A 328 -16.16 -3.65 -11.68
CA PHE A 328 -17.30 -3.47 -12.56
C PHE A 328 -17.46 -4.65 -13.53
N ILE A 329 -16.36 -5.10 -14.14
CA ILE A 329 -16.37 -6.19 -15.13
C ILE A 329 -16.50 -7.56 -14.47
N SER A 330 -15.87 -7.80 -13.32
CA SER A 330 -15.92 -9.09 -12.64
C SER A 330 -17.29 -9.36 -12.03
N THR A 331 -17.94 -8.32 -11.48
CA THR A 331 -19.27 -8.45 -10.87
C THR A 331 -20.40 -8.35 -11.88
N LEU A 332 -20.30 -7.49 -12.90
CA LEU A 332 -21.39 -7.14 -13.82
C LEU A 332 -22.67 -6.71 -13.05
N PRO A 333 -22.63 -5.63 -12.26
CA PRO A 333 -23.65 -5.32 -11.23
C PRO A 333 -25.04 -5.00 -11.80
N PHE A 334 -25.16 -4.83 -13.11
CA PHE A 334 -26.42 -4.62 -13.81
C PHE A 334 -27.13 -5.94 -14.17
N LEU A 335 -26.47 -7.08 -14.01
CA LEU A 335 -27.06 -8.42 -14.13
C LEU A 335 -27.45 -8.92 -12.74
N THR A 336 -28.69 -9.36 -12.61
CA THR A 336 -29.28 -9.68 -11.29
C THR A 336 -29.87 -11.08 -11.22
N THR A 337 -29.74 -11.70 -10.05
CA THR A 337 -30.42 -12.95 -9.67
C THR A 337 -31.80 -12.69 -9.03
N GLY A 338 -32.13 -11.43 -8.76
CA GLY A 338 -33.40 -10.99 -8.20
C GLY A 338 -34.23 -10.21 -9.22
N ASN A 339 -34.75 -9.05 -8.83
CA ASN A 339 -35.56 -8.20 -9.71
C ASN A 339 -34.76 -6.99 -10.24
N TRP A 340 -35.35 -6.22 -11.15
CA TRP A 340 -34.67 -5.07 -11.76
C TRP A 340 -34.23 -3.99 -10.75
N VAL A 341 -34.89 -3.89 -9.60
CA VAL A 341 -34.50 -2.96 -8.52
C VAL A 341 -33.17 -3.40 -7.91
N ASP A 342 -32.91 -4.69 -7.81
CA ASP A 342 -31.63 -5.21 -7.34
C ASP A 342 -30.49 -4.85 -8.30
N ALA A 343 -30.71 -4.93 -9.61
CA ALA A 343 -29.74 -4.47 -10.62
C ALA A 343 -29.44 -2.97 -10.50
N VAL A 344 -30.49 -2.14 -10.32
CA VAL A 344 -30.32 -0.69 -10.10
C VAL A 344 -29.56 -0.42 -8.80
N ARG A 345 -29.86 -1.15 -7.72
CA ARG A 345 -29.20 -0.99 -6.42
C ARG A 345 -27.72 -1.37 -6.51
N ALA A 346 -27.39 -2.55 -7.02
CA ALA A 346 -26.01 -3.01 -7.17
C ALA A 346 -25.19 -2.06 -8.07
N THR A 347 -25.77 -1.63 -9.20
CA THR A 347 -25.11 -0.67 -10.10
C THR A 347 -24.89 0.69 -9.44
N GLY A 348 -25.88 1.19 -8.70
CA GLY A 348 -25.79 2.44 -7.95
C GLY A 348 -24.72 2.38 -6.85
N LEU A 349 -24.68 1.28 -6.07
CA LEU A 349 -23.68 1.07 -5.02
C LEU A 349 -22.26 0.90 -5.60
N MET A 350 -22.12 0.23 -6.75
CA MET A 350 -20.86 0.19 -7.48
C MET A 350 -20.42 1.59 -7.92
N ALA A 351 -21.34 2.44 -8.40
CA ALA A 351 -21.03 3.82 -8.76
C ALA A 351 -20.61 4.66 -7.54
N VAL A 352 -21.25 4.48 -6.39
CA VAL A 352 -20.84 5.10 -5.13
C VAL A 352 -19.45 4.62 -4.71
N THR A 353 -19.18 3.31 -4.80
CA THR A 353 -17.86 2.73 -4.53
C THR A 353 -16.79 3.37 -5.42
N ALA A 354 -17.04 3.50 -6.72
CA ALA A 354 -16.15 4.23 -7.63
C ALA A 354 -15.99 5.71 -7.25
N GLY A 355 -17.06 6.35 -6.78
CA GLY A 355 -17.04 7.70 -6.23
C GLY A 355 -16.12 7.84 -5.01
N VAL A 356 -16.08 6.85 -4.11
CA VAL A 356 -15.14 6.83 -2.98
C VAL A 356 -13.69 6.79 -3.47
N TYR A 357 -13.37 5.96 -4.47
CA TYR A 357 -12.02 5.93 -5.05
C TYR A 357 -11.65 7.23 -5.76
N TYR A 358 -12.60 7.88 -6.43
CA TYR A 358 -12.38 9.21 -6.98
C TYR A 358 -12.12 10.25 -5.89
N TRP A 359 -12.89 10.23 -4.81
CA TRP A 359 -12.69 11.11 -3.66
C TRP A 359 -11.31 10.90 -3.04
N ARG A 360 -10.92 9.64 -2.82
CA ARG A 360 -9.59 9.26 -2.34
C ARG A 360 -8.49 9.80 -3.25
N ALA A 361 -8.60 9.57 -4.56
CA ALA A 361 -7.68 10.12 -5.55
C ALA A 361 -7.53 11.63 -5.37
N LYS A 362 -8.64 12.39 -5.34
CA LYS A 362 -8.59 13.87 -5.20
C LYS A 362 -7.97 14.35 -3.91
N THR A 363 -8.23 13.67 -2.80
CA THR A 363 -7.59 14.03 -1.52
C THR A 363 -6.08 13.73 -1.50
N GLU A 364 -5.65 12.71 -2.24
CA GLU A 364 -4.24 12.41 -2.47
C GLU A 364 -3.58 13.47 -3.37
N GLU A 365 -4.21 13.85 -4.48
CA GLU A 365 -3.71 14.94 -5.35
C GLU A 365 -3.60 16.26 -4.60
N ARG A 366 -4.53 16.54 -3.67
CA ARG A 366 -4.49 17.73 -2.82
C ARG A 366 -3.27 17.74 -1.89
N HIS A 367 -2.92 16.59 -1.32
CA HIS A 367 -1.73 16.47 -0.45
C HIS A 367 -0.44 16.54 -1.26
N LEU A 368 -0.35 15.75 -2.33
CA LEU A 368 0.82 15.75 -3.20
C LEU A 368 1.01 17.09 -3.92
N GLY A 369 -0.06 17.84 -4.21
CA GLY A 369 -0.01 19.18 -4.80
C GLY A 369 0.71 20.25 -3.96
N MET A 370 1.03 19.96 -2.70
CA MET A 370 1.93 20.80 -1.89
C MET A 370 3.39 20.67 -2.36
N ASP A 371 3.73 19.61 -3.07
CA ASP A 371 5.07 19.36 -3.61
C ASP A 371 5.23 19.99 -5.02
N PRO A 372 6.31 20.76 -5.27
CA PRO A 372 6.62 21.29 -6.60
C PRO A 372 6.69 20.22 -7.71
N ASP A 373 7.29 19.06 -7.44
CA ASP A 373 7.48 18.01 -8.43
C ASP A 373 6.14 17.41 -8.85
N TYR A 374 5.21 17.27 -7.90
CA TYR A 374 3.87 16.79 -8.22
C TYR A 374 3.08 17.81 -9.04
N ARG A 375 3.23 19.11 -8.77
CA ARG A 375 2.59 20.16 -9.57
C ARG A 375 3.08 20.11 -11.02
N ALA A 376 4.39 20.03 -11.23
CA ALA A 376 4.99 19.87 -12.55
C ALA A 376 4.48 18.60 -13.26
N TYR A 377 4.42 17.47 -12.54
CA TYR A 377 3.86 16.24 -13.05
C TYR A 377 2.37 16.34 -13.41
N SER A 378 1.56 16.97 -12.56
CA SER A 378 0.11 17.15 -12.77
C SER A 378 -0.17 18.00 -14.00
N GLU A 379 0.58 19.08 -14.19
CA GLU A 379 0.51 19.92 -15.39
C GLU A 379 0.92 19.16 -16.65
N TRP A 380 2.00 18.37 -16.58
CA TRP A 380 2.42 17.52 -17.69
C TRP A 380 1.34 16.49 -18.03
N MET A 381 0.74 15.86 -17.02
CA MET A 381 -0.31 14.85 -17.19
C MET A 381 -1.58 15.43 -17.83
N ALA A 382 -1.95 16.66 -17.49
CA ALA A 382 -3.10 17.34 -18.09
C ALA A 382 -2.94 17.52 -19.62
N ARG A 383 -1.71 17.73 -20.10
CA ARG A 383 -1.39 17.91 -21.52
C ARG A 383 -1.15 16.58 -22.26
N ASN A 384 -0.52 15.61 -21.59
CA ASN A 384 0.05 14.43 -22.24
C ASN A 384 -0.62 13.11 -21.88
N GLY A 385 -1.33 13.05 -20.75
CA GLY A 385 -1.90 11.81 -20.22
C GLY A 385 -2.99 11.23 -21.12
N ALA A 386 -2.89 9.94 -21.44
CA ALA A 386 -3.86 9.25 -22.29
C ALA A 386 -5.27 9.32 -21.71
N VAL A 387 -5.42 9.09 -20.39
CA VAL A 387 -6.73 9.09 -19.73
C VAL A 387 -7.33 10.50 -19.64
N PRO A 388 -6.63 11.54 -19.14
CA PRO A 388 -7.13 12.91 -19.21
C PRO A 388 -7.51 13.37 -20.62
N ARG A 389 -6.71 13.02 -21.64
CA ARG A 389 -7.00 13.37 -23.04
C ARG A 389 -8.25 12.68 -23.56
N PHE A 390 -8.44 11.40 -23.24
CA PHE A 390 -9.66 10.68 -23.57
C PHE A 390 -10.90 11.38 -22.99
N PHE A 391 -10.90 11.69 -21.70
CA PHE A 391 -12.03 12.40 -21.08
C PHE A 391 -12.18 13.85 -21.55
N GLY A 392 -11.07 14.54 -21.87
CA GLY A 392 -11.09 15.86 -22.49
C GLY A 392 -11.76 15.84 -23.86
N TRP A 393 -11.42 14.84 -24.68
CA TRP A 393 -12.04 14.59 -25.99
C TRP A 393 -13.54 14.28 -25.87
N VAL A 394 -13.93 13.36 -24.97
CA VAL A 394 -15.34 13.04 -24.68
C VAL A 394 -16.12 14.28 -24.24
N ALA A 395 -15.49 15.16 -23.45
CA ALA A 395 -16.09 16.40 -22.98
C ALA A 395 -16.02 17.57 -23.99
N GLY A 396 -15.59 17.33 -25.23
CA GLY A 396 -15.51 18.36 -26.29
C GLY A 396 -14.40 19.40 -26.11
N ARG A 397 -13.45 19.20 -25.18
CA ARG A 397 -12.30 20.09 -25.00
C ARG A 397 -11.23 19.71 -26.02
N ARG A 398 -11.05 20.52 -27.07
CA ARG A 398 -9.94 20.33 -28.03
C ARG A 398 -8.62 20.49 -27.28
N SER A 399 -7.76 19.47 -27.39
CA SER A 399 -6.39 19.52 -26.88
C SER A 399 -5.66 20.64 -27.62
N ALA A 400 -5.12 21.62 -26.88
CA ALA A 400 -4.18 22.61 -27.43
C ALA A 400 -2.80 21.97 -27.63
#